data_AF-A0A521TQ83-F1
#
_entry.id   AF-A0A521TQ83-F1
#
_cell.length_a   1.000
_cell.length_b   1.000
_cell.length_c   1.000
_cell.angle_alpha   90.00
_cell.angle_beta   90.00
_cell.angle_gamma   90.00
#
_symmetry.space_group_name_H-M   'P 1'
#
loop_
_entity.id
_entity.type
_entity.pdbx_description
1 polymer ?
#
loop_
_entity_poly.entity_id
_entity_poly.type
_entity_poly.pdbx_seq_one_letter_code
_entity_poly.pdbx_strand_id
1 'polypeptide(L)'
;MAEPTLCEPIKTIVELVSENPGLRKVMKRFKSDRFLCCDVVIVSHPPDFPRLRVYGDFLIDRSAVKRNVDGQVKQDFLILELANGQAKYYSGKASRTDALLGKHINEFARRFKGTRHYGVRPDDSLIVGDHRYSSDSDPTLPRESQFRRRISECLAQVRRELAVSAATAAEVTASHRP
;
A
#
# COMPACT_ATOMS: atom_id res chain seq x y z
N MET A 1 -30.64 20.66 4.89
CA MET A 1 -29.39 19.94 5.19
C MET A 1 -28.32 20.51 4.29
N ALA A 2 -27.25 21.08 4.84
CA ALA A 2 -26.20 21.69 4.02
C ALA A 2 -25.45 20.61 3.24
N GLU A 3 -25.31 20.80 1.93
CA GLU A 3 -24.41 20.00 1.11
C GLU A 3 -22.97 20.31 1.57
N PRO A 4 -22.17 19.32 1.99
CA PRO A 4 -20.79 19.59 2.37
C PRO A 4 -20.01 19.99 1.12
N THR A 5 -19.64 21.27 1.05
CA THR A 5 -18.77 21.85 0.05
C THR A 5 -17.40 21.17 0.14
N LEU A 6 -16.98 20.60 -0.98
CA LEU A 6 -15.71 19.90 -1.21
C LEU A 6 -14.50 20.82 -0.94
N CYS A 7 -14.05 20.93 0.31
CA CYS A 7 -12.76 21.53 0.63
C CYS A 7 -12.18 21.04 1.96
N GLU A 8 -12.55 19.83 2.41
CA GLU A 8 -11.80 19.23 3.52
C GLU A 8 -10.35 19.01 3.08
N PRO A 9 -9.37 19.47 3.88
CA PRO A 9 -7.96 19.33 3.55
C PRO A 9 -7.59 17.85 3.42
N ILE A 10 -6.73 17.53 2.45
CA ILE A 10 -6.22 16.17 2.26
C ILE A 10 -5.37 15.81 3.48
N LYS A 11 -5.87 14.89 4.30
CA LYS A 11 -5.13 14.33 5.44
C LYS A 11 -4.00 13.44 4.96
N THR A 12 -2.86 13.50 5.63
CA THR A 12 -1.74 12.57 5.49
C THR A 12 -2.07 11.21 6.11
N ILE A 13 -1.33 10.17 5.71
CA ILE A 13 -1.47 8.83 6.32
C ILE A 13 -1.22 8.88 7.84
N VAL A 14 -0.28 9.72 8.30
CA VAL A 14 0.04 9.87 9.71
C VAL A 14 -1.13 10.48 10.48
N GLU A 15 -1.76 11.52 9.94
CA GLU A 15 -2.97 12.12 10.55
C GLU A 15 -4.12 11.12 10.61
N LEU A 16 -4.37 10.39 9.52
CA LEU A 16 -5.40 9.35 9.48
C LEU A 16 -5.19 8.28 10.56
N VAL A 17 -3.94 7.86 10.79
CA VAL A 17 -3.59 6.87 11.81
C VAL A 17 -3.68 7.45 13.21
N SER A 18 -3.35 8.74 13.40
CA SER A 18 -3.52 9.42 14.69
C SER A 18 -4.99 9.43 15.12
N GLU A 19 -5.89 9.74 14.18
CA GLU A 19 -7.34 9.78 14.40
C GLU A 19 -7.98 8.38 14.47
N ASN A 20 -7.34 7.39 13.84
CA ASN A 20 -7.80 6.01 13.80
C ASN A 20 -6.66 5.08 14.28
N PRO A 21 -6.27 5.10 15.56
CA PRO A 21 -5.04 4.47 16.08
C PRO A 21 -4.97 2.96 15.85
N GLY A 22 -6.12 2.31 15.70
CA GLY A 22 -6.22 0.91 15.36
C GLY A 22 -5.61 0.55 13.99
N LEU A 23 -5.56 1.50 13.04
CA LEU A 23 -4.92 1.30 11.74
C LEU A 23 -3.45 0.90 11.85
N ARG A 24 -2.76 1.38 12.89
CA ARG A 24 -1.35 1.08 13.12
C ARG A 24 -1.06 -0.42 13.22
N LYS A 25 -2.02 -1.19 13.75
CA LYS A 25 -1.87 -2.64 13.96
C LYS A 25 -2.01 -3.44 12.66
N VAL A 26 -2.80 -2.93 11.71
CA VAL A 26 -3.20 -3.68 10.51
C VAL A 26 -2.38 -3.32 9.27
N MET A 27 -2.03 -2.04 9.12
CA MET A 27 -1.33 -1.53 7.93
C MET A 27 0.07 -2.12 7.76
N LYS A 28 0.51 -2.29 6.51
CA LYS A 28 1.85 -2.77 6.16
C LYS A 28 2.91 -1.71 6.46
N ARG A 29 2.58 -0.42 6.35
CA ARG A 29 3.49 0.70 6.64
C ARG A 29 4.21 0.59 7.98
N PHE A 30 3.53 0.07 9.00
CA PHE A 30 4.08 -0.05 10.36
C PHE A 30 4.79 -1.37 10.64
N LYS A 31 4.90 -2.26 9.65
CA LYS A 31 5.63 -3.53 9.71
C LYS A 31 6.99 -3.35 9.03
N SER A 32 7.83 -2.51 9.64
CA SER A 32 9.09 -2.02 9.05
C SER A 32 10.16 -3.09 8.86
N ASP A 33 10.05 -4.22 9.57
CA ASP A 33 10.83 -5.43 9.35
C ASP A 33 10.61 -6.01 7.95
N ARG A 34 9.37 -5.94 7.47
CA ARG A 34 8.96 -6.53 6.20
C ARG A 34 8.82 -5.52 5.07
N PHE A 35 8.35 -4.30 5.35
CA PHE A 35 8.02 -3.32 4.32
C PHE A 35 8.82 -2.03 4.46
N LEU A 36 9.30 -1.50 3.34
CA LEU A 36 9.85 -0.14 3.25
C LEU A 36 8.77 0.77 2.67
N CYS A 37 8.42 1.84 3.36
CA CYS A 37 7.50 2.85 2.82
C CYS A 37 8.21 3.69 1.74
N CYS A 38 7.53 3.95 0.62
CA CYS A 38 8.06 4.79 -0.44
C CYS A 38 7.80 6.29 -0.23
N ASP A 39 6.95 6.68 0.72
CA ASP A 39 6.44 8.05 0.91
C ASP A 39 5.74 8.58 -0.34
N VAL A 40 5.12 7.65 -1.07
CA VAL A 40 4.33 7.93 -2.25
C VAL A 40 2.91 7.53 -1.92
N VAL A 41 2.03 8.52 -1.86
CA VAL A 41 0.62 8.34 -1.54
C VAL A 41 -0.19 8.92 -2.68
N ILE A 42 -1.11 8.12 -3.22
CA ILE A 42 -2.13 8.59 -4.14
C ILE A 42 -3.41 8.81 -3.36
N VAL A 43 -3.99 9.99 -3.52
CA VAL A 43 -5.31 10.32 -2.99
C VAL A 43 -6.25 10.47 -4.16
N SER A 44 -7.37 9.75 -4.13
CA SER A 44 -8.34 9.76 -5.21
C SER A 44 -9.73 10.12 -4.69
N HIS A 45 -10.46 10.81 -5.56
CA HIS A 45 -11.77 11.40 -5.28
C HIS A 45 -12.81 10.72 -6.20
N PRO A 46 -13.35 9.56 -5.80
CA PRO A 46 -14.28 8.83 -6.66
C PRO A 46 -15.56 9.66 -6.89
N PRO A 47 -15.93 9.97 -8.15
CA PRO A 47 -17.04 10.88 -8.45
C PRO A 47 -18.38 10.34 -7.95
N ASP A 48 -18.59 9.03 -8.02
CA ASP A 48 -19.81 8.36 -7.56
C ASP A 48 -19.90 8.23 -6.04
N PHE A 49 -18.81 8.52 -5.33
CA PHE A 49 -18.73 8.47 -3.87
C PHE A 49 -18.08 9.75 -3.31
N PRO A 50 -18.72 10.92 -3.45
CA PRO A 50 -18.11 12.23 -3.14
C PRO A 50 -17.75 12.39 -1.65
N ARG A 51 -18.42 11.61 -0.78
CA ARG A 51 -18.17 11.55 0.67
C ARG A 51 -17.01 10.64 1.06
N LEU A 52 -16.29 10.07 0.10
CA LEU A 52 -15.14 9.22 0.33
C LEU A 52 -13.86 9.85 -0.19
N ARG A 53 -12.75 9.53 0.49
CA ARG A 53 -11.40 9.66 -0.05
C ARG A 53 -10.74 8.31 -0.01
N VAL A 54 -10.02 7.99 -1.07
CA VAL A 54 -9.32 6.71 -1.18
C VAL A 54 -7.83 7.00 -1.24
N TYR A 55 -7.08 6.37 -0.34
CA TYR A 55 -5.65 6.52 -0.21
C TYR A 55 -4.96 5.22 -0.62
N GLY A 56 -3.95 5.36 -1.45
CA GLY A 56 -3.05 4.30 -1.87
C GLY A 56 -1.63 4.62 -1.45
N ASP A 57 -1.15 3.99 -0.39
CA ASP A 57 0.21 4.18 0.15
C ASP A 57 1.14 3.08 -0.37
N PHE A 58 2.23 3.45 -1.03
CA PHE A 58 3.11 2.50 -1.73
C PHE A 58 4.28 2.06 -0.87
N LEU A 59 4.57 0.74 -0.92
CA LEU A 59 5.60 0.10 -0.13
C LEU A 59 6.38 -0.93 -0.94
N ILE A 60 7.59 -1.25 -0.49
CA ILE A 60 8.40 -2.36 -1.01
C ILE A 60 8.37 -3.54 -0.04
N ASP A 61 7.99 -4.74 -0.49
CA ASP A 61 8.06 -5.99 0.28
C ASP A 61 9.48 -6.58 0.23
N ARG A 62 10.23 -6.46 1.32
CA ARG A 62 11.61 -6.98 1.42
C ARG A 62 11.69 -8.49 1.18
N SER A 63 10.67 -9.25 1.57
CA SER A 63 10.64 -10.70 1.35
C SER A 63 10.44 -11.04 -0.12
N ALA A 64 9.65 -10.26 -0.85
CA ALA A 64 9.48 -10.43 -2.29
C ALA A 64 10.76 -10.06 -3.05
N VAL A 65 11.43 -8.97 -2.66
CA VAL A 65 12.73 -8.58 -3.24
C VAL A 65 13.80 -9.65 -2.97
N LYS A 66 13.92 -10.14 -1.73
CA LYS A 66 14.88 -11.19 -1.36
C LYS A 66 14.72 -12.47 -2.18
N ARG A 67 13.48 -12.86 -2.46
CA ARG A 67 13.17 -14.06 -3.26
C ARG A 67 13.20 -13.81 -4.77
N ASN A 68 13.39 -12.57 -5.20
CA ASN A 68 13.30 -12.14 -6.59
C ASN A 68 12.02 -12.61 -7.29
N VAL A 69 10.87 -12.44 -6.63
CA VAL A 69 9.55 -12.81 -7.15
C VAL A 69 8.70 -11.56 -7.41
N ASP A 70 7.64 -11.73 -8.20
CA ASP A 70 6.63 -10.69 -8.44
C ASP A 70 5.99 -10.16 -7.15
N GLY A 71 5.50 -8.92 -7.22
CA GLY A 71 4.86 -8.25 -6.10
C GLY A 71 5.84 -7.61 -5.13
N GLN A 72 6.98 -7.14 -5.65
CA GLN A 72 7.97 -6.38 -4.89
C GLN A 72 7.40 -5.04 -4.43
N VAL A 73 6.54 -4.43 -5.24
CA VAL A 73 5.83 -3.21 -4.89
C VAL A 73 4.43 -3.59 -4.42
N LYS A 74 4.04 -3.06 -3.26
CA LYS A 74 2.75 -3.27 -2.60
C LYS A 74 2.06 -1.92 -2.41
N GLN A 75 0.75 -1.99 -2.21
CA GLN A 75 -0.05 -0.81 -1.91
C GLN A 75 -0.97 -1.10 -0.72
N ASP A 76 -0.92 -0.24 0.28
CA ASP A 76 -1.92 -0.18 1.34
C ASP A 76 -3.09 0.69 0.88
N PHE A 77 -4.31 0.16 1.03
CA PHE A 77 -5.55 0.84 0.68
C PHE A 77 -6.31 1.27 1.92
N LEU A 78 -6.56 2.57 2.03
CA LEU A 78 -7.43 3.13 3.05
C LEU A 78 -8.58 3.88 2.39
N ILE A 79 -9.75 3.80 2.99
CA ILE A 79 -10.89 4.67 2.66
C ILE A 79 -11.18 5.52 3.88
N LEU A 80 -11.18 6.83 3.71
CA LEU A 80 -11.72 7.79 4.66
C LEU A 80 -13.18 8.09 4.31
N GLU A 81 -14.07 7.87 5.26
CA GLU A 81 -15.45 8.35 5.23
C GLU A 81 -15.50 9.77 5.79
N LEU A 82 -15.74 10.78 4.95
CA LEU A 82 -15.65 12.20 5.36
C LEU A 82 -16.73 12.59 6.35
N ALA A 83 -17.91 11.95 6.28
CA ALA A 83 -19.04 12.28 7.15
C ALA A 83 -18.74 12.07 8.64
N ASN A 84 -17.82 11.17 8.99
CA ASN A 84 -17.51 10.80 10.37
C ASN A 84 -16.01 10.71 10.67
N GLY A 85 -15.14 11.01 9.70
CA GLY A 85 -13.69 10.90 9.83
C GLY A 85 -13.15 9.48 9.97
N GLN A 86 -13.98 8.44 9.80
CA GLN A 86 -13.54 7.06 9.98
C GLN A 86 -12.73 6.57 8.79
N ALA A 87 -11.55 6.04 9.07
CA ALA A 87 -10.70 5.42 8.08
C ALA A 87 -10.70 3.89 8.21
N LYS A 88 -10.91 3.20 7.09
CA LYS A 88 -10.96 1.73 7.01
C LYS A 88 -9.84 1.20 6.13
N TYR A 89 -9.14 0.16 6.60
CA TYR A 89 -8.06 -0.49 5.86
C TYR A 89 -8.55 -1.70 5.09
N TYR A 90 -8.28 -1.75 3.79
CA TYR A 90 -8.67 -2.88 2.94
C TYR A 90 -7.47 -3.79 2.68
N SER A 91 -7.61 -5.06 3.06
CA SER A 91 -6.61 -6.10 2.80
C SER A 91 -7.28 -7.36 2.27
N GLY A 92 -6.54 -8.22 1.56
CA GLY A 92 -7.04 -9.55 1.20
C GLY A 92 -6.87 -10.60 2.29
N LYS A 93 -6.62 -10.17 3.53
CA LYS A 93 -6.70 -11.00 4.73
C LYS A 93 -7.79 -10.53 5.70
N ALA A 94 -8.66 -9.61 5.29
CA ALA A 94 -9.71 -9.10 6.15
C ALA A 94 -10.66 -10.25 6.55
N SER A 95 -10.68 -10.61 7.84
CA SER A 95 -11.77 -11.39 8.41
C SER A 95 -12.96 -10.45 8.65
N ARG A 96 -14.19 -11.00 8.62
CA ARG A 96 -15.43 -10.24 8.82
C ARG A 96 -15.57 -9.58 10.21
N THR A 97 -14.63 -9.78 11.13
CA THR A 97 -14.77 -9.49 12.56
C THR A 97 -13.98 -8.28 13.05
N ASP A 98 -13.10 -7.67 12.24
CA ASP A 98 -12.33 -6.50 12.65
C ASP A 98 -12.97 -5.22 12.11
N ALA A 99 -13.49 -4.37 13.01
CA ALA A 99 -14.18 -3.13 12.65
C ALA A 99 -13.29 -2.10 11.93
N LEU A 100 -11.97 -2.22 12.07
CA LEU A 100 -10.98 -1.34 11.43
C LEU A 100 -10.56 -1.85 10.04
N LEU A 101 -10.81 -3.14 9.80
CA LEU A 101 -10.71 -3.69 8.47
C LEU A 101 -11.99 -3.31 7.72
N GLY A 102 -11.80 -2.65 6.58
CA GLY A 102 -12.82 -2.62 5.56
C GLY A 102 -13.21 -4.03 5.16
N LYS A 103 -14.17 -4.13 4.26
CA LYS A 103 -14.50 -5.43 3.67
C LYS A 103 -13.28 -5.97 2.91
N HIS A 104 -13.31 -7.25 2.51
CA HIS A 104 -12.21 -7.86 1.76
C HIS A 104 -11.81 -6.98 0.55
N ILE A 105 -10.52 -6.88 0.21
CA ILE A 105 -10.05 -6.02 -0.90
C ILE A 105 -10.74 -6.34 -2.26
N ASN A 106 -11.25 -7.56 -2.46
CA ASN A 106 -12.11 -7.89 -3.61
C ASN A 106 -13.38 -7.04 -3.68
N GLU A 107 -13.95 -6.68 -2.53
CA GLU A 107 -15.13 -5.83 -2.48
C GLU A 107 -14.80 -4.36 -2.75
N PHE A 108 -13.63 -3.91 -2.30
CA PHE A 108 -13.06 -2.65 -2.76
C PHE A 108 -12.92 -2.66 -4.29
N ALA A 109 -12.29 -3.71 -4.83
CA ALA A 109 -12.09 -3.87 -6.27
C ALA A 109 -13.40 -3.83 -7.06
N ARG A 110 -14.44 -4.54 -6.60
CA ARG A 110 -15.78 -4.46 -7.21
C ARG A 110 -16.39 -3.07 -7.12
N ARG A 111 -16.25 -2.40 -5.97
CA ARG A 111 -16.84 -1.08 -5.71
C ARG A 111 -16.19 0.03 -6.54
N PHE A 112 -14.89 -0.06 -6.79
CA PHE A 112 -14.10 0.94 -7.52
C PHE A 112 -13.54 0.37 -8.83
N LYS A 113 -14.26 -0.58 -9.46
CA LYS A 113 -13.86 -1.15 -10.74
C LYS A 113 -13.91 -0.08 -11.83
N GLY A 114 -12.91 -0.06 -12.71
CA GLY A 114 -12.90 0.81 -13.90
C GLY A 114 -12.52 2.27 -13.65
N THR A 115 -12.27 2.66 -12.40
CA THR A 115 -11.79 4.00 -12.08
C THR A 115 -10.26 4.07 -12.15
N ARG A 116 -9.75 5.17 -12.71
CA ARG A 116 -8.30 5.43 -12.81
C ARG A 116 -7.73 5.56 -11.39
N HIS A 117 -6.47 5.14 -11.20
CA HIS A 117 -5.66 5.31 -9.97
C HIS A 117 -5.78 4.25 -8.85
N TYR A 118 -6.65 3.25 -9.00
CA TYR A 118 -6.82 2.23 -7.95
C TYR A 118 -6.09 0.92 -8.18
N GLY A 119 -5.42 0.74 -9.34
CA GLY A 119 -4.68 -0.48 -9.66
C GLY A 119 -5.53 -1.75 -9.80
N VAL A 120 -6.87 -1.61 -9.71
CA VAL A 120 -7.82 -2.71 -9.78
C VAL A 120 -7.94 -3.19 -11.22
N ARG A 121 -7.58 -4.45 -11.48
CA ARG A 121 -7.77 -5.06 -12.80
C ARG A 121 -9.27 -5.27 -13.07
N PRO A 122 -9.73 -5.04 -14.31
CA PRO A 122 -11.15 -5.15 -14.67
C PRO A 122 -11.68 -6.58 -14.82
N ASP A 123 -10.88 -7.63 -14.62
CA ASP A 123 -11.39 -8.99 -14.65
C ASP A 123 -12.10 -9.36 -13.34
N ASP A 124 -13.30 -9.94 -13.44
CA ASP A 124 -14.11 -10.39 -12.29
C ASP A 124 -13.56 -11.69 -11.67
N SER A 125 -12.41 -12.18 -12.13
CA SER A 125 -11.82 -13.46 -11.73
C SER A 125 -10.78 -13.36 -10.62
N LEU A 126 -10.23 -12.18 -10.35
CA LEU A 126 -9.18 -12.05 -9.34
C LEU A 126 -9.74 -11.92 -7.93
N ILE A 127 -9.57 -12.99 -7.15
CA ILE A 127 -9.31 -12.86 -5.72
C ILE A 127 -7.99 -12.09 -5.60
N VAL A 128 -8.08 -10.77 -5.50
CA VAL A 128 -6.95 -9.92 -5.17
C VAL A 128 -6.63 -10.22 -3.71
N GLY A 129 -5.67 -11.11 -3.43
CA GLY A 129 -5.22 -11.33 -2.06
C GLY A 129 -4.47 -10.10 -1.50
N ASP A 130 -3.94 -9.26 -2.40
CA ASP A 130 -3.22 -8.03 -2.09
C ASP A 130 -2.99 -7.24 -3.39
N HIS A 131 -2.95 -5.91 -3.32
CA HIS A 131 -2.52 -5.11 -4.47
C HIS A 131 -1.01 -5.13 -4.58
N ARG A 132 -0.52 -5.58 -5.74
CA ARG A 132 0.88 -5.82 -5.99
C ARG A 132 1.24 -5.45 -7.42
N TYR A 133 2.44 -4.95 -7.60
CA TYR A 133 3.05 -4.67 -8.89
C TYR A 133 4.36 -5.46 -8.98
N SER A 134 4.69 -5.94 -10.17
CA SER A 134 5.88 -6.80 -10.37
C SER A 134 7.17 -6.07 -10.02
N SER A 135 7.30 -4.83 -10.49
CA SER A 135 8.48 -3.98 -10.38
C SER A 135 8.09 -2.51 -10.60
N ASP A 136 9.08 -1.60 -10.57
CA ASP A 136 8.96 -0.21 -11.00
C ASP A 136 8.60 -0.04 -12.49
N SER A 137 8.94 -1.03 -13.33
CA SER A 137 8.59 -1.06 -14.75
C SER A 137 7.18 -1.56 -15.05
N ASP A 138 6.40 -1.96 -14.04
CA ASP A 138 5.03 -2.46 -14.24
C ASP A 138 4.17 -1.40 -14.97
N PRO A 139 3.52 -1.75 -16.10
CA PRO A 139 2.74 -0.79 -16.89
C PRO A 139 1.46 -0.31 -16.19
N THR A 140 1.03 -1.02 -15.15
CA THR A 140 -0.15 -0.68 -14.34
C THR A 140 0.17 0.27 -13.19
N LEU A 141 1.46 0.51 -12.90
CA LEU A 141 1.86 1.60 -12.00
C LEU A 141 1.58 2.97 -12.65
N PRO A 142 1.22 3.99 -11.84
CA PRO A 142 1.18 5.38 -12.26
C PRO A 142 2.42 5.78 -13.08
N ARG A 143 2.22 6.58 -14.16
CA ARG A 143 3.26 6.90 -15.15
C ARG A 143 4.11 8.11 -14.78
N GLU A 144 3.71 8.84 -13.75
CA GLU A 144 4.35 10.05 -13.28
C GLU A 144 5.82 9.77 -12.92
N SER A 145 6.74 10.51 -13.54
CA SER A 145 8.18 10.24 -13.44
C SER A 145 8.69 10.32 -12.00
N GLN A 146 8.21 11.30 -11.22
CA GLN A 146 8.53 11.45 -9.80
C GLN A 146 8.10 10.25 -8.95
N PHE A 147 6.92 9.69 -9.25
CA PHE A 147 6.36 8.54 -8.57
C PHE A 147 7.22 7.29 -8.84
N ARG A 148 7.51 7.03 -10.12
CA ARG A 148 8.31 5.87 -10.54
C ARG A 148 9.74 5.97 -10.03
N ARG A 149 10.32 7.16 -10.08
CA ARG A 149 11.66 7.43 -9.53
C ARG A 149 11.72 7.06 -8.06
N ARG A 150 10.76 7.51 -7.24
CA ARG A 150 10.76 7.22 -5.80
C ARG A 150 10.61 5.73 -5.50
N ILE A 151 9.74 5.02 -6.22
CA ILE A 151 9.65 3.55 -6.11
C ILE A 151 10.98 2.87 -6.47
N SER A 152 11.61 3.31 -7.57
CA SER A 152 12.89 2.77 -8.04
C SER A 152 14.00 2.97 -7.00
N GLU A 153 14.07 4.17 -6.41
CA GLU A 153 15.02 4.49 -5.33
C GLU A 153 14.81 3.60 -4.10
N CYS A 154 13.56 3.37 -3.69
CA CYS A 154 13.24 2.48 -2.58
C CYS A 154 13.57 1.02 -2.88
N LEU A 155 13.30 0.53 -4.11
CA LEU A 155 13.69 -0.81 -4.53
C LEU A 155 15.21 -0.97 -4.50
N ALA A 156 15.96 0.00 -5.03
CA ALA A 156 17.41 -0.01 -5.00
C ALA A 156 17.95 0.02 -3.57
N GLN A 157 17.33 0.79 -2.67
CA GLN A 157 17.67 0.80 -1.25
C GLN A 157 17.51 -0.60 -0.62
N VAL A 158 16.34 -1.24 -0.78
CA VAL A 158 16.10 -2.58 -0.22
C VAL A 158 17.11 -3.60 -0.78
N ARG A 159 17.42 -3.52 -2.07
CA ARG A 159 18.44 -4.40 -2.69
C ARG A 159 19.82 -4.21 -2.06
N ARG A 160 20.24 -2.97 -1.79
CA ARG A 160 21.51 -2.68 -1.09
C ARG A 160 21.50 -3.21 0.36
N GLU A 161 20.42 -2.97 1.11
CA GLU A 161 20.26 -3.47 2.49
C GLU A 161 20.42 -5.00 2.55
N LEU A 162 19.79 -5.71 1.61
CA LEU A 162 19.86 -7.17 1.52
C LEU A 162 21.25 -7.68 1.10
N ALA A 163 21.94 -6.98 0.20
CA ALA A 163 23.29 -7.34 -0.24
C ALA A 163 24.31 -7.20 0.90
N VAL A 164 24.27 -6.10 1.66
CA VAL A 164 25.12 -5.89 2.85
C VAL A 164 24.86 -6.99 3.89
N SER A 165 23.59 -7.29 4.18
CA SER A 165 23.22 -8.35 5.12
C SER A 165 23.78 -9.72 4.72
N ALA A 166 23.79 -10.03 3.42
CA ALA A 166 24.34 -11.28 2.90
C ALA A 166 25.87 -11.34 3.00
N ALA A 167 26.56 -10.23 2.72
CA ALA A 167 28.02 -10.15 2.84
C ALA A 167 28.48 -10.36 4.29
N THR A 168 27.85 -9.68 5.26
CA THR A 168 28.17 -9.83 6.68
C THR A 168 27.91 -11.26 7.17
N ALA A 169 26.83 -11.92 6.72
CA ALA A 169 26.57 -13.31 7.09
C ALA A 169 27.63 -14.28 6.54
N ALA A 170 28.15 -14.02 5.33
CA ALA A 170 29.20 -14.83 4.73
C ALA A 170 30.54 -14.69 5.47
N GLU A 171 30.91 -13.47 5.87
CA GLU A 171 32.14 -13.19 6.65
C GLU A 171 32.13 -13.89 8.01
N VAL A 172 31.01 -13.83 8.74
CA VAL A 172 30.85 -14.52 10.03
C VAL A 172 31.00 -16.03 9.86
N THR A 173 30.42 -16.60 8.80
CA THR A 173 30.48 -18.04 8.52
C THR A 173 31.90 -18.47 8.13
N ALA A 174 32.63 -17.65 7.39
CA ALA A 174 34.02 -17.92 7.01
C ALA A 174 34.97 -17.86 8.23
N SER A 175 34.73 -16.94 9.17
CA SER A 175 35.53 -16.81 10.40
C SER A 175 35.29 -17.92 11.44
N HIS A 176 34.25 -18.74 11.28
CA HIS A 176 33.91 -19.85 12.18
C HIS A 176 34.16 -21.24 11.57
N ARG A 177 34.89 -21.32 10.43
CA ARG A 177 35.40 -22.61 9.96
C ARG A 177 36.69 -22.94 10.72
N PRO A 178 36.73 -24.05 11.51
CA PRO A 178 37.92 -24.50 12.21
C PRO A 178 39.04 -24.92 11.26
#